data_AF-A0A293M6U2-F1
#
_entry.id   AF-A0A293M6U2-F1
#
_cell.length_a   1.000
_cell.length_b   1.000
_cell.length_c   1.000
_cell.angle_alpha   90.00
_cell.angle_beta   90.00
_cell.angle_gamma   90.00
#
_symmetry.space_group_name_H-M   'P 1'
#
loop_
_entity.id
_entity.type
_entity.pdbx_description
1 polymer ?
#
loop_
_entity_poly.entity_id
_entity_poly.type
_entity_poly.pdbx_seq_one_letter_code
_entity_poly.pdbx_strand_id
1 'polypeptide(L)'
;MWFLKKAYVILPCRLRLILKKGICYSSLSSKVNKTKVSACHIVHETKFRQCKVGAVYSIPLSCGKKYIGQTSRCVNTRLKEHNRLSDMKPASSTLATHLANCPGCIPKFKETTILFSSSSKGKLLIQEAWEIRRAGISCISEASFHLSEKVERYLGERNGTTRRRR
;
A
#
# COMPACT_ATOMS: atom_id res chain seq x y z
N MET A 1 -13.78 -29.75 48.41
CA MET A 1 -14.68 -29.33 47.32
C MET A 1 -15.24 -27.96 47.64
N TRP A 2 -14.78 -26.95 46.90
CA TRP A 2 -15.22 -25.56 47.02
C TRP A 2 -16.49 -25.35 46.20
N PHE A 3 -17.52 -24.77 46.78
CA PHE A 3 -18.43 -23.81 46.14
C PHE A 3 -19.29 -23.17 47.23
N LEU A 4 -18.93 -21.96 47.65
CA LEU A 4 -19.88 -21.06 48.31
C LEU A 4 -20.11 -19.88 47.39
N LYS A 5 -21.34 -19.82 46.88
CA LYS A 5 -21.96 -18.66 46.26
C LYS A 5 -21.89 -17.49 47.25
N LYS A 6 -21.59 -16.29 46.76
CA LYS A 6 -22.19 -15.05 47.26
C LYS A 6 -22.04 -13.95 46.20
N ALA A 7 -23.18 -13.53 45.68
CA ALA A 7 -23.35 -12.27 44.99
C ALA A 7 -23.33 -11.13 46.03
N TYR A 8 -22.80 -9.96 45.65
CA TYR A 8 -23.12 -8.69 46.29
C TYR A 8 -23.10 -7.56 45.27
N VAL A 9 -24.22 -6.84 45.23
CA VAL A 9 -24.40 -5.47 44.73
C VAL A 9 -24.11 -4.57 45.95
N ILE A 10 -23.41 -3.44 45.91
CA ILE A 10 -23.92 -2.07 45.67
C ILE A 10 -22.70 -1.10 45.77
N LEU A 11 -22.70 -0.07 44.90
CA LEU A 11 -21.90 1.18 44.85
C LEU A 11 -21.57 1.83 46.22
N PRO A 12 -20.53 2.70 46.41
CA PRO A 12 -20.20 3.88 45.59
C PRO A 12 -18.70 4.30 45.53
N CYS A 13 -18.46 5.53 45.07
CA CYS A 13 -17.22 6.24 44.74
C CYS A 13 -16.19 6.47 45.90
N ARG A 14 -14.91 6.73 45.54
CA ARG A 14 -13.67 6.95 46.36
C ARG A 14 -13.10 5.67 47.02
N LEU A 15 -11.80 5.32 46.99
CA LEU A 15 -10.54 6.05 46.81
C LEU A 15 -9.41 5.05 46.44
N ARG A 16 -8.65 5.39 45.38
CA ARG A 16 -7.18 5.27 45.16
C ARG A 16 -6.39 4.04 45.66
N LEU A 17 -5.58 3.49 44.73
CA LEU A 17 -4.29 2.74 44.80
C LEU A 17 -4.38 1.54 43.80
N ILE A 18 -3.48 1.22 42.86
CA ILE A 18 -2.08 1.54 42.57
C ILE A 18 -1.86 1.41 41.05
N LEU A 19 -0.97 2.26 40.52
CA LEU A 19 -0.45 2.32 39.15
C LEU A 19 -0.14 0.96 38.51
N LYS A 20 -0.66 0.69 37.29
CA LYS A 20 0.11 0.17 36.13
C LYS A 20 -0.57 0.60 34.81
N LYS A 21 -0.10 1.75 34.28
CA LYS A 21 -0.18 2.22 32.87
C LYS A 21 -1.44 1.83 32.07
N GLY A 22 -2.55 2.51 32.35
CA GLY A 22 -3.69 2.62 31.44
C GLY A 22 -3.52 3.81 30.50
N ILE A 23 -3.30 3.57 29.20
CA ILE A 23 -3.49 4.60 28.18
C ILE A 23 -4.96 4.53 27.75
N CYS A 24 -5.72 5.59 28.04
CA CYS A 24 -7.08 5.78 27.55
C CYS A 24 -7.06 5.87 26.01
N TYR A 25 -7.80 4.99 25.34
CA TYR A 25 -7.90 4.95 23.88
C TYR A 25 -8.90 5.97 23.29
N SER A 26 -9.33 6.96 24.08
CA SER A 26 -10.33 7.97 23.67
C SER A 26 -9.74 9.31 23.21
N SER A 27 -8.41 9.40 23.04
CA SER A 27 -7.75 10.63 22.54
C SER A 27 -6.68 10.38 21.47
N LEU A 28 -6.75 9.24 20.75
CA LEU A 28 -6.02 9.05 19.48
C LEU A 28 -6.73 9.72 18.30
N SER A 29 -7.19 10.95 18.52
CA SER A 29 -7.52 11.89 17.45
C SER A 29 -6.47 13.00 17.52
N SER A 30 -5.87 13.32 16.37
CA SER A 30 -4.94 14.45 16.17
C SER A 30 -3.48 14.25 16.60
N LYS A 31 -2.79 13.24 16.05
CA LYS A 31 -1.32 13.29 15.81
C LYS A 31 -0.88 12.22 14.80
N VAL A 32 -1.50 12.21 13.62
CA VAL A 32 -0.88 11.56 12.46
C VAL A 32 0.33 12.41 12.09
N ASN A 33 1.51 11.99 12.51
CA ASN A 33 2.77 12.59 12.10
C ASN A 33 2.80 12.61 10.56
N LYS A 34 2.58 13.79 9.96
CA LYS A 34 2.68 13.99 8.51
C LYS A 34 4.16 13.82 8.16
N THR A 35 4.60 12.57 7.99
CA THR A 35 5.92 12.28 7.45
C THR A 35 6.01 12.96 6.09
N LYS A 36 6.76 14.07 6.01
CA LYS A 36 7.01 14.77 4.75
C LYS A 36 7.63 13.76 3.78
N VAL A 37 6.93 13.45 2.70
CA VAL A 37 7.50 12.67 1.60
C VAL A 37 8.60 13.53 1.02
N SER A 38 9.84 13.01 1.00
CA SER A 38 10.97 13.76 0.44
C SER A 38 10.71 14.10 -1.02
N ALA A 39 11.09 15.32 -1.41
CA ALA A 39 11.03 15.73 -2.81
C ALA A 39 12.06 14.92 -3.62
N CYS A 40 11.80 14.75 -4.92
CA CYS A 40 12.79 14.16 -5.80
C CYS A 40 13.85 15.22 -6.15
N HIS A 41 15.11 14.95 -5.83
CA HIS A 41 16.26 15.81 -6.16
C HIS A 41 17.04 15.34 -7.40
N ILE A 42 16.56 14.28 -8.06
CA ILE A 42 17.22 13.72 -9.25
C ILE A 42 16.77 14.52 -10.47
N VAL A 43 17.73 15.05 -11.22
CA VAL A 43 17.47 15.59 -12.55
C VAL A 43 17.33 14.42 -13.52
N HIS A 44 16.09 14.12 -13.90
CA HIS A 44 15.81 13.06 -14.86
C HIS A 44 15.97 13.58 -16.29
N GLU A 45 16.87 12.93 -17.04
CA GLU A 45 17.00 13.09 -18.50
C GLU A 45 15.69 12.73 -19.23
N THR A 46 15.07 11.61 -18.87
CA THR A 46 13.78 11.16 -19.41
C THR A 46 12.73 11.12 -18.29
N LYS A 47 11.64 11.87 -18.45
CA LYS A 47 10.51 11.90 -17.52
C LYS A 47 9.30 11.27 -18.19
N PHE A 48 8.82 10.16 -17.63
CA PHE A 48 7.57 9.53 -18.07
C PHE A 48 6.37 10.14 -17.36
N ARG A 49 6.56 10.60 -16.11
CA ARG A 49 5.52 11.22 -15.27
C ARG A 49 6.10 12.29 -14.33
N GLN A 50 5.24 13.02 -13.62
CA GLN A 50 5.64 13.87 -12.50
C GLN A 50 6.38 13.07 -11.43
N CYS A 51 7.50 13.61 -10.95
CA CYS A 51 8.32 12.93 -9.96
C CYS A 51 7.57 12.72 -8.64
N LYS A 52 7.60 11.47 -8.16
CA LYS A 52 7.09 11.10 -6.85
C LYS A 52 8.04 10.10 -6.21
N VAL A 53 8.45 10.38 -4.98
CA VAL A 53 9.26 9.47 -4.15
C VAL A 53 8.32 8.68 -3.25
N GLY A 54 8.61 7.40 -3.03
CA GLY A 54 7.83 6.58 -2.11
C GLY A 54 6.40 6.37 -2.60
N ALA A 55 6.20 5.59 -3.66
CA ALA A 55 4.91 5.45 -4.31
C ALA A 55 4.60 4.00 -4.73
N VAL A 56 3.31 3.67 -4.69
CA VAL A 56 2.72 2.54 -5.41
C VAL A 56 2.15 3.08 -6.71
N TYR A 57 2.53 2.47 -7.82
CA TYR A 57 2.19 2.92 -9.17
C TYR A 57 1.60 1.77 -9.99
N SER A 58 0.85 2.12 -11.04
CA SER A 58 0.31 1.17 -11.99
C SER A 58 0.66 1.55 -13.42
N ILE A 59 1.23 0.62 -14.18
CA ILE A 59 1.55 0.78 -15.61
C ILE A 59 0.51 -0.02 -16.41
N PRO A 60 -0.30 0.64 -17.24
CA PRO A 60 -1.20 -0.06 -18.14
C PRO A 60 -0.42 -0.72 -19.30
N LEU A 61 -0.90 -1.88 -19.74
CA LEU A 61 -0.35 -2.66 -20.85
C LEU A 61 -1.33 -2.63 -22.03
N SER A 62 -0.83 -2.67 -23.26
CA SER A 62 -1.69 -2.69 -24.46
C SER A 62 -2.63 -3.90 -24.52
N CYS A 63 -2.30 -5.01 -23.85
CA CYS A 63 -3.15 -6.19 -23.73
C CYS A 63 -4.35 -6.03 -22.77
N GLY A 64 -4.55 -4.84 -22.19
CA GLY A 64 -5.64 -4.55 -21.25
C GLY A 64 -5.34 -4.92 -19.80
N LYS A 65 -4.23 -5.61 -19.53
CA LYS A 65 -3.73 -5.86 -18.17
C LYS A 65 -2.95 -4.66 -17.65
N LYS A 66 -2.57 -4.71 -16.38
CA LYS A 66 -1.70 -3.71 -15.75
C LYS A 66 -0.65 -4.35 -14.87
N TYR A 67 0.50 -3.70 -14.79
CA TYR A 67 1.52 -3.96 -13.79
C TYR A 67 1.31 -3.01 -12.61
N ILE A 68 1.36 -3.51 -11.39
CA ILE A 68 1.37 -2.72 -10.16
C ILE A 68 2.67 -2.99 -9.42
N GLY A 69 3.35 -1.93 -9.00
CA GLY A 69 4.59 -2.06 -8.24
C GLY A 69 4.77 -0.92 -7.24
N GLN A 70 5.68 -1.11 -6.30
CA GLN A 70 6.09 -0.07 -5.36
C GLN A 70 7.54 0.39 -5.56
N THR A 71 7.84 1.59 -5.07
CA THR A 71 9.22 2.07 -4.93
C THR A 71 9.35 3.04 -3.77
N SER A 72 10.43 2.91 -3.00
CA SER A 72 10.87 3.96 -2.07
C SER A 72 11.58 5.13 -2.77
N ARG A 73 12.09 4.91 -4.00
CA ARG A 73 12.80 5.90 -4.81
C ARG A 73 11.82 6.70 -5.68
N CYS A 74 12.34 7.56 -6.57
CA CYS A 74 11.51 8.23 -7.56
C CYS A 74 10.90 7.22 -8.55
N VAL A 75 9.62 7.40 -8.88
CA VAL A 75 8.90 6.59 -9.87
C VAL A 75 9.58 6.64 -11.24
N ASN A 76 10.03 7.80 -11.72
CA ASN A 76 10.71 7.88 -13.03
C ASN A 76 11.99 7.04 -13.10
N THR A 77 12.75 6.93 -12.00
CA THR A 77 13.91 6.04 -11.95
C THR A 77 13.48 4.59 -12.16
N ARG A 78 12.41 4.15 -11.50
CA ARG A 78 11.88 2.79 -11.68
C ARG A 78 11.31 2.55 -13.07
N LEU A 79 10.58 3.51 -13.63
CA LEU A 79 10.05 3.39 -14.99
C LEU A 79 11.19 3.29 -16.01
N LYS A 80 12.29 4.05 -15.84
CA LYS A 80 13.48 3.94 -16.69
C LYS A 80 14.16 2.57 -16.57
N GLU A 81 14.25 2.01 -15.36
CA GLU A 81 14.75 0.65 -15.13
C GLU A 81 13.88 -0.38 -15.87
N HIS A 82 12.55 -0.30 -15.72
CA HIS A 82 11.64 -1.20 -16.42
C HIS A 82 11.69 -1.06 -17.95
N ASN A 83 11.79 0.17 -18.47
CA ASN A 83 11.90 0.42 -19.91
C ASN A 83 13.19 -0.17 -20.50
N ARG A 84 14.31 -0.13 -19.76
CA ARG A 84 15.55 -0.77 -20.21
C ARG A 84 15.45 -2.29 -20.19
N LEU A 85 14.83 -2.84 -19.15
CA LEU A 85 14.66 -4.29 -19.01
C LEU A 85 13.60 -4.88 -19.95
N SER A 86 12.62 -4.09 -20.40
CA SER A 86 11.65 -4.57 -21.40
C SER A 86 12.29 -4.85 -22.75
N ASP A 87 13.40 -4.16 -23.06
CA ASP A 87 14.11 -4.32 -24.33
C ASP A 87 15.11 -5.50 -24.29
N MET A 88 15.50 -5.95 -23.09
CA MET A 88 16.48 -7.02 -22.89
C MET A 88 15.78 -8.35 -22.57
N LYS A 89 15.92 -9.37 -23.43
CA LYS A 89 15.50 -10.76 -23.17
C LYS A 89 16.71 -11.60 -22.75
N PRO A 90 16.62 -12.50 -21.74
CA PRO A 90 15.54 -12.69 -20.76
C PRO A 90 15.75 -11.80 -19.53
N ALA A 91 14.77 -10.95 -19.20
CA ALA A 91 14.83 -10.12 -18.00
C ALA A 91 14.07 -10.74 -16.83
N SER A 92 14.64 -10.60 -15.62
CA SER A 92 14.20 -11.22 -14.36
C SER A 92 12.97 -10.59 -13.71
N SER A 93 12.31 -9.63 -14.36
CA SER A 93 11.15 -8.94 -13.80
C SER A 93 9.84 -9.55 -14.28
N THR A 94 8.82 -9.59 -13.43
CA THR A 94 7.45 -10.03 -13.77
C THR A 94 6.88 -9.31 -15.00
N LEU A 95 7.18 -8.01 -15.14
CA LEU A 95 6.83 -7.25 -16.34
C LEU A 95 7.50 -7.83 -17.59
N ALA A 96 8.81 -8.05 -17.56
CA ALA A 96 9.54 -8.60 -18.69
C ALA A 96 9.10 -10.04 -19.04
N THR A 97 8.84 -10.89 -18.04
CA THR A 97 8.28 -12.23 -18.24
C THR A 97 6.93 -12.16 -18.94
N HIS A 98 6.06 -11.22 -18.56
CA HIS A 98 4.79 -11.01 -19.25
C HIS A 98 4.98 -10.58 -20.71
N LEU A 99 5.89 -9.64 -20.98
CA LEU A 99 6.17 -9.17 -22.34
C LEU A 99 6.77 -10.28 -23.23
N ALA A 100 7.55 -11.19 -22.66
CA ALA A 100 8.06 -12.36 -23.37
C ALA A 100 6.93 -13.35 -23.74
N ASN A 101 5.93 -13.49 -22.87
CA ASN A 101 4.82 -14.44 -23.03
C ASN A 101 3.57 -13.85 -23.70
N CYS A 102 3.55 -12.55 -23.97
CA CYS A 102 2.41 -11.84 -24.57
C CYS A 102 2.89 -11.05 -25.81
N PRO A 103 2.88 -11.67 -27.00
CA PRO A 103 3.36 -11.04 -28.23
C PRO A 103 2.64 -9.72 -28.54
N GLY A 104 3.40 -8.69 -28.91
CA GLY A 104 2.86 -7.36 -29.23
C GLY A 104 2.36 -6.55 -28.02
N CYS A 105 2.52 -7.07 -26.80
CA CYS A 105 2.21 -6.31 -25.59
C CYS A 105 3.23 -5.18 -25.38
N ILE A 106 2.74 -3.97 -25.10
CA ILE A 106 3.55 -2.76 -24.93
C ILE A 106 3.19 -2.11 -23.58
N PRO A 107 4.18 -1.87 -22.71
CA PRO A 107 3.99 -1.11 -21.49
C PRO A 107 3.85 0.38 -21.79
N LYS A 108 2.76 1.00 -21.32
CA LYS A 108 2.47 2.40 -21.55
C LYS A 108 3.02 3.27 -20.41
N PHE A 109 4.33 3.43 -20.35
CA PHE A 109 5.01 4.14 -19.24
C PHE A 109 4.50 5.58 -19.01
N LYS A 110 4.14 6.31 -20.07
CA LYS A 110 3.58 7.67 -19.96
C LYS A 110 2.19 7.71 -19.32
N GLU A 111 1.43 6.63 -19.43
CA GLU A 111 0.08 6.47 -18.85
C GLU A 111 0.12 5.90 -17.41
N THR A 112 1.31 5.76 -16.81
CA THR A 112 1.46 5.24 -15.44
C THR A 112 0.62 6.05 -14.47
N THR A 113 -0.13 5.42 -13.57
CA THR A 113 -0.89 6.11 -12.52
C THR A 113 -0.20 5.95 -11.15
N ILE A 114 -0.34 6.96 -10.26
CA ILE A 114 0.13 6.83 -8.87
C ILE A 114 -1.11 6.47 -8.05
N LEU A 115 -1.10 5.27 -7.47
CA LEU A 115 -2.22 4.76 -6.67
C LEU A 115 -2.12 5.26 -5.23
N PHE A 116 -0.89 5.34 -4.71
CA PHE A 116 -0.64 5.75 -3.34
C PHE A 116 0.78 6.27 -3.17
N SER A 117 1.01 7.13 -2.18
CA SER A 117 2.35 7.58 -1.82
C SER A 117 2.53 7.71 -0.32
N SER A 118 3.70 7.31 0.16
CA SER A 118 4.08 7.33 1.57
C SER A 118 5.60 7.19 1.68
N SER A 119 6.19 7.83 2.68
CA SER A 119 7.61 7.60 3.02
C SER A 119 7.84 6.29 3.78
N SER A 120 6.79 5.73 4.40
CA SER A 120 6.88 4.46 5.11
C SER A 120 6.85 3.27 4.14
N LYS A 121 7.95 2.50 4.09
CA LYS A 121 8.07 1.27 3.30
C LYS A 121 6.98 0.25 3.64
N GLY A 122 6.66 0.09 4.93
CA GLY A 122 5.59 -0.82 5.37
C GLY A 122 4.22 -0.45 4.80
N LYS A 123 3.87 0.85 4.77
CA LYS A 123 2.63 1.31 4.14
C LYS A 123 2.60 1.05 2.64
N LEU A 124 3.74 1.22 1.96
CA LEU A 124 3.83 0.93 0.53
C LEU A 124 3.63 -0.56 0.24
N LEU A 125 4.23 -1.45 1.02
CA LEU A 125 4.06 -2.90 0.88
C LEU A 125 2.61 -3.35 1.09
N ILE A 126 1.98 -2.87 2.18
CA ILE A 126 0.57 -3.19 2.46
C ILE A 126 -0.33 -2.69 1.34
N GLN A 127 -0.10 -1.46 0.88
CA GLN A 127 -0.90 -0.88 -0.18
C GLN A 127 -0.69 -1.58 -1.52
N GLU A 128 0.55 -1.91 -1.90
CA GLU A 128 0.86 -2.67 -3.11
C GLU A 128 0.10 -4.00 -3.13
N ALA A 129 0.20 -4.78 -2.05
CA ALA A 129 -0.48 -6.06 -1.93
C ALA A 129 -2.01 -5.91 -2.06
N TRP A 130 -2.57 -4.89 -1.42
CA TRP A 130 -4.01 -4.59 -1.51
C TRP A 130 -4.43 -4.20 -2.92
N GLU A 131 -3.64 -3.37 -3.60
CA GLU A 131 -3.92 -2.91 -4.97
C GLU A 131 -3.85 -4.05 -5.99
N ILE A 132 -2.85 -4.94 -5.86
CA ILE A 132 -2.72 -6.15 -6.68
C ILE A 132 -3.94 -7.05 -6.47
N ARG A 133 -4.30 -7.32 -5.21
CA ARG A 133 -5.45 -8.17 -4.89
C ARG A 133 -6.76 -7.60 -5.40
N ARG A 134 -6.97 -6.29 -5.22
CA ARG A 134 -8.16 -5.58 -5.72
C ARG A 134 -8.26 -5.61 -7.24
N ALA A 135 -7.12 -5.57 -7.95
CA ALA A 135 -7.08 -5.67 -9.39
C ALA A 135 -7.35 -7.09 -9.92
N GLY A 136 -7.09 -8.12 -9.12
CA GLY A 136 -7.34 -9.52 -9.47
C GLY A 136 -6.69 -9.93 -10.79
N ILE A 137 -7.46 -10.61 -11.65
CA ILE A 137 -6.97 -11.14 -12.94
C ILE A 137 -6.46 -10.07 -13.92
N SER A 138 -6.80 -8.79 -13.71
CA SER A 138 -6.32 -7.69 -14.54
C SER A 138 -4.87 -7.29 -14.21
N CYS A 139 -4.32 -7.75 -13.08
CA CYS A 139 -2.95 -7.46 -12.65
C CYS A 139 -2.01 -8.60 -13.02
N ILE A 140 -0.85 -8.27 -13.59
CA ILE A 140 0.22 -9.25 -13.86
C ILE A 140 1.24 -9.37 -12.73
N SER A 141 1.17 -8.49 -11.73
CA SER A 141 2.15 -8.44 -10.65
C SER A 141 1.86 -9.49 -9.58
N GLU A 142 2.93 -10.02 -9.02
CA GLU A 142 2.89 -10.79 -7.78
C GLU A 142 3.15 -9.85 -6.59
N ALA A 143 2.41 -10.04 -5.49
CA ALA A 143 2.53 -9.17 -4.34
C ALA A 143 3.82 -9.45 -3.57
N SER A 144 4.55 -8.39 -3.20
CA SER A 144 5.74 -8.50 -2.33
C SER A 144 5.43 -9.04 -0.92
N PHE A 145 4.15 -9.01 -0.53
CA PHE A 145 3.67 -9.38 0.80
C PHE A 145 2.23 -9.89 0.72
N HIS A 146 1.90 -10.94 1.48
CA HIS A 146 0.55 -11.47 1.58
C HIS A 146 -0.20 -10.83 2.77
N LEU A 147 -1.36 -10.25 2.51
CA LEU A 147 -2.19 -9.65 3.57
C LEU A 147 -2.90 -10.74 4.38
N SER A 148 -3.04 -10.51 5.69
CA SER A 148 -3.95 -11.30 6.50
C SER A 148 -5.39 -10.84 6.31
N GLU A 149 -6.34 -11.75 6.42
CA GLU A 149 -7.78 -11.46 6.26
C GLU A 149 -8.26 -10.29 7.14
N LYS A 150 -7.71 -10.18 8.36
CA LYS A 150 -8.02 -9.09 9.29
C LYS A 150 -7.59 -7.72 8.73
N VAL A 151 -6.42 -7.66 8.09
CA VAL A 151 -5.93 -6.42 7.46
C VAL A 151 -6.74 -6.12 6.19
N GLU A 152 -7.10 -7.13 5.41
CA GLU A 152 -7.93 -6.95 4.21
C GLU A 152 -9.29 -6.33 4.54
N ARG A 153 -9.98 -6.88 5.53
CA ARG A 153 -11.27 -6.36 6.00
C ARG A 153 -11.15 -4.90 6.46
N TYR A 154 -10.12 -4.59 7.25
CA TYR A 154 -9.88 -3.22 7.71
C TYR A 154 -9.64 -2.23 6.55
N LEU A 155 -8.91 -2.65 5.51
CA LEU A 155 -8.67 -1.83 4.32
C LEU A 155 -9.93 -1.69 3.45
N GLY A 156 -10.74 -2.74 3.33
CA GLY A 156 -12.01 -2.72 2.59
C GLY A 156 -13.02 -1.71 3.16
N GLU A 157 -13.21 -1.72 4.48
CA GLU A 157 -14.15 -0.84 5.20
C GLU A 157 -13.83 0.66 4.99
N ARG A 158 -12.55 1.04 4.97
CA ARG A 158 -12.12 2.43 4.75
C ARG A 158 -12.33 2.95 3.33
N ASN A 159 -12.21 2.07 2.34
CA ASN A 159 -12.39 2.47 0.95
C ASN A 159 -13.87 2.44 0.52
N GLY A 160 -14.72 1.66 1.20
CA GLY A 160 -16.18 1.71 1.03
C GLY A 160 -16.84 2.94 1.67
N THR A 161 -16.23 3.50 2.72
CA THR A 161 -16.79 4.66 3.46
C THR A 161 -16.53 6.02 2.79
N THR A 162 -15.69 6.08 1.74
CA THR A 162 -15.40 7.33 1.02
C THR A 162 -16.46 7.73 -0.03
N ARG A 163 -17.56 6.98 -0.17
CA ARG A 163 -18.70 7.30 -1.07
C ARG A 163 -19.96 7.86 -0.38
N ARG A 164 -19.90 8.19 0.92
CA ARG A 164 -21.00 8.89 1.62
C ARG A 164 -20.50 10.17 2.30
N ARG A 165 -20.18 11.18 1.50
CA ARG A 165 -20.38 12.56 1.93
C ARG A 165 -21.55 13.09 1.11
N ARG A 166 -22.69 13.19 1.80
CA ARG A 166 -23.87 13.93 1.37
C ARG A 166 -23.49 15.38 1.11
#